data_AF-A0A5B8W102-F1
#
_entry.id   AF-A0A5B8W102-F1
#
_cell.length_a   1.000
_cell.length_b   1.000
_cell.length_c   1.000
_cell.angle_alpha   90.00
_cell.angle_beta   90.00
_cell.angle_gamma   90.00
#
_symmetry.space_group_name_H-M   'P 1'
#
loop_
_entity.id
_entity.type
_entity.pdbx_description
1 polymer ?
#
loop_
_entity_poly.entity_id
_entity_poly.type
_entity_poly.pdbx_seq_one_letter_code
_entity_poly.pdbx_strand_id
1 'polypeptide(L)'
;MKKIFIALTGLVVSLSACSQNPPQQNNVTIENNTTAGFDVNKLAQFVKNSTDPQTLEKAINNPANQINNLDLDKDGNIDYLKVQEADNNKLNIIDDVSNSQSVTVASVNIQPTGNNNTANLDIQGNPTYVGYNNYYHSSFGLTDFLILSYFLRPHSYYVPVYHYGYYPHYYTRTRTYTTFRPTTSSYMSSRSSSRSSLSQPTRSQRSFSNRSSGSRVRSGGFGSSSSGSSFGSGRSSGSRSGFGRSRGGFGHRR
;
A
#
# COMPACT_ATOMS: atom_id res chain seq x y z
N MET A 1 56.19 -66.90 24.38
CA MET A 1 55.81 -66.58 22.98
C MET A 1 54.32 -66.77 22.81
N LYS A 2 53.56 -65.66 22.66
CA LYS A 2 52.34 -65.49 21.84
C LYS A 2 51.67 -64.19 22.29
N LYS A 3 51.66 -63.22 21.38
CA LYS A 3 51.07 -61.89 21.52
C LYS A 3 49.57 -62.02 21.26
N ILE A 4 48.73 -61.41 22.10
CA ILE A 4 47.34 -61.12 21.75
C ILE A 4 47.11 -59.64 22.06
N PHE A 5 47.22 -58.83 21.02
CA PHE A 5 46.77 -57.44 21.02
C PHE A 5 45.25 -57.48 20.92
N ILE A 6 44.55 -57.03 21.96
CA ILE A 6 43.12 -56.74 21.90
C ILE A 6 43.00 -55.32 21.36
N ALA A 7 42.70 -55.20 20.06
CA ALA A 7 42.35 -53.93 19.45
C ALA A 7 40.97 -53.50 19.96
N LEU A 8 40.96 -52.50 20.83
CA LEU A 8 39.76 -51.81 21.31
C LEU A 8 39.22 -50.94 20.16
N THR A 9 38.34 -51.47 19.32
CA THR A 9 37.60 -50.66 18.35
C THR A 9 36.50 -49.91 19.08
N GLY A 10 36.82 -48.69 19.51
CA GLY A 10 35.85 -47.73 20.02
C GLY A 10 34.86 -47.33 18.93
N LEU A 11 33.59 -47.69 19.13
CA LEU A 11 32.46 -47.18 18.37
C LEU A 11 32.28 -45.69 18.72
N VAL A 12 32.90 -44.80 17.95
CA VAL A 12 32.65 -43.36 18.01
C VAL A 12 31.37 -43.07 17.22
N VAL A 13 30.24 -42.98 17.92
CA VAL A 13 29.01 -42.41 17.38
C VAL A 13 29.19 -40.89 17.34
N SER A 14 29.61 -40.39 16.19
CA SER A 14 29.62 -38.96 15.88
C SER A 14 28.17 -38.47 15.80
N LEU A 15 27.68 -37.89 16.90
CA LEU A 15 26.49 -37.04 16.91
C LEU A 15 26.80 -35.78 16.10
N SER A 16 26.45 -35.79 14.82
CA SER A 16 26.38 -34.58 14.00
C SER A 16 25.26 -33.69 14.54
N ALA A 17 25.59 -32.85 15.52
CA ALA A 17 24.78 -31.71 15.88
C ALA A 17 24.73 -30.77 14.67
N CYS A 18 23.57 -30.68 14.02
CA CYS A 18 23.33 -29.64 13.03
C CYS A 18 23.29 -28.30 13.78
N SER A 19 24.44 -27.62 13.86
CA SER A 19 24.48 -26.19 14.15
C SER A 19 23.83 -25.46 12.98
N GLN A 20 22.51 -25.30 13.04
CA GLN A 20 21.81 -24.32 12.22
C GLN A 20 22.30 -22.95 12.66
N ASN A 21 23.28 -22.41 11.93
CA ASN A 21 23.61 -21.00 12.01
C ASN A 21 22.30 -20.22 11.81
N PRO A 22 21.90 -19.32 12.74
CA PRO A 22 20.79 -18.43 12.47
C PRO A 22 21.08 -17.68 11.15
N PRO A 23 20.05 -17.42 10.32
CA PRO A 23 20.27 -16.73 9.06
C PRO A 23 21.05 -15.45 9.33
N GLN A 24 22.21 -15.32 8.67
CA GLN A 24 23.04 -14.13 8.79
C GLN A 24 22.19 -12.93 8.40
N GLN A 25 21.90 -12.10 9.39
CA GLN A 25 21.24 -10.83 9.18
C GLN A 25 22.26 -9.93 8.49
N ASN A 26 22.27 -9.95 7.16
CA ASN A 26 22.94 -8.95 6.35
C ASN A 26 22.23 -7.63 6.63
N ASN A 27 22.69 -6.90 7.65
CA ASN A 27 22.40 -5.48 7.82
C ASN A 27 23.09 -4.76 6.67
N VAL A 28 22.46 -4.76 5.50
CA VAL A 28 22.82 -3.86 4.41
C VAL A 28 22.39 -2.47 4.88
N THR A 29 23.38 -1.65 5.21
CA THR A 29 23.21 -0.21 5.32
C THR A 29 22.67 0.27 3.98
N ILE A 30 21.37 0.58 3.90
CA ILE A 30 20.78 1.14 2.70
C ILE A 30 21.36 2.55 2.57
N GLU A 31 22.31 2.70 1.66
CA GLU A 31 22.66 4.02 1.16
C GLU A 31 21.40 4.61 0.51
N ASN A 32 20.82 5.61 1.16
CA ASN A 32 19.70 6.41 0.67
C ASN A 32 20.14 7.24 -0.54
N ASN A 33 20.41 6.60 -1.68
CA ASN A 33 20.68 7.29 -2.93
C ASN A 33 19.99 6.64 -4.13
N THR A 34 18.78 6.11 -3.91
CA THR A 34 17.84 5.85 -5.00
C THR A 34 16.57 6.63 -4.74
N THR A 35 16.17 7.45 -5.70
CA THR A 35 14.91 8.21 -5.73
C THR A 35 13.76 7.22 -5.95
N ALA A 36 13.56 6.29 -5.02
CA ALA A 36 12.52 5.29 -5.11
C ALA A 36 11.17 5.99 -4.94
N GLY A 37 10.49 6.26 -6.05
CA GLY A 37 9.22 6.98 -6.11
C GLY A 37 8.04 6.08 -6.44
N PHE A 38 8.24 4.77 -6.56
CA PHE A 38 7.19 3.82 -6.92
C PHE A 38 7.11 2.63 -5.95
N ASP A 39 5.90 2.25 -5.56
CA ASP A 39 5.65 1.19 -4.57
C ASP A 39 5.07 -0.09 -5.21
N VAL A 40 5.94 -1.08 -5.42
CA VAL A 40 5.57 -2.40 -5.98
C VAL A 40 4.66 -3.21 -5.05
N ASN A 41 4.80 -3.08 -3.74
CA ASN A 41 3.97 -3.84 -2.79
C ASN A 41 2.52 -3.33 -2.76
N LYS A 42 2.33 -2.01 -2.85
CA LYS A 42 0.99 -1.45 -3.02
C LYS A 42 0.43 -1.79 -4.40
N LEU A 43 1.23 -1.69 -5.46
CA LEU A 43 0.80 -2.10 -6.80
C LEU A 43 0.22 -3.53 -6.78
N ALA A 44 0.87 -4.47 -6.12
CA ALA A 44 0.37 -5.85 -6.00
C ALA A 44 -1.05 -5.94 -5.42
N GLN A 45 -1.39 -5.10 -4.44
CA GLN A 45 -2.74 -5.08 -3.86
C GLN A 45 -3.79 -4.61 -4.87
N PHE A 46 -3.43 -3.62 -5.71
CA PHE A 46 -4.33 -3.11 -6.75
C PHE A 46 -4.41 -4.03 -7.97
N VAL A 47 -3.34 -4.74 -8.33
CA VAL A 47 -3.39 -5.75 -9.41
C VAL A 47 -4.44 -6.82 -9.12
N LYS A 48 -4.53 -7.27 -7.86
CA LYS A 48 -5.54 -8.26 -7.44
C LYS A 48 -6.97 -7.75 -7.58
N ASN A 49 -7.19 -6.50 -7.17
CA ASN A 49 -8.52 -5.90 -7.07
C ASN A 49 -8.99 -5.20 -8.35
N SER A 50 -8.10 -4.95 -9.31
CA SER A 50 -8.45 -4.31 -10.57
C SER A 50 -9.15 -5.30 -11.49
N THR A 51 -10.20 -4.87 -12.17
CA THR A 51 -10.96 -5.72 -13.11
C THR A 51 -10.31 -5.80 -14.49
N ASP A 52 -9.52 -4.79 -14.85
CA ASP A 52 -8.92 -4.59 -16.16
C ASP A 52 -7.70 -3.66 -16.05
N PRO A 53 -6.85 -3.59 -17.10
CA PRO A 53 -5.66 -2.73 -17.10
C PRO A 53 -5.96 -1.23 -16.94
N GLN A 54 -7.10 -0.74 -17.46
CA GLN A 54 -7.48 0.66 -17.35
C GLN A 54 -7.81 1.06 -15.90
N THR A 55 -8.47 0.18 -15.17
CA THR A 55 -8.78 0.35 -13.75
C THR A 55 -7.51 0.34 -12.92
N LEU A 56 -6.55 -0.53 -13.25
CA LEU A 56 -5.24 -0.53 -12.64
C LEU A 56 -4.49 0.78 -12.92
N GLU A 57 -4.51 1.29 -14.16
CA GLU A 57 -3.90 2.56 -14.56
C GLU A 57 -4.46 3.74 -13.76
N LYS A 58 -5.79 3.80 -13.60
CA LYS A 58 -6.45 4.80 -12.74
C LYS A 58 -6.00 4.68 -11.28
N ALA A 59 -5.87 3.45 -10.76
CA ALA A 59 -5.45 3.22 -9.39
C ALA A 59 -3.99 3.64 -9.14
N ILE A 60 -3.09 3.37 -10.07
CA ILE A 60 -1.67 3.77 -9.99
C ILE A 60 -1.52 5.29 -9.92
N ASN A 61 -2.28 6.01 -10.75
CA ASN A 61 -2.20 7.46 -10.86
C ASN A 61 -3.10 8.23 -9.89
N ASN A 62 -3.81 7.53 -8.99
CA ASN A 62 -4.61 8.19 -7.98
C ASN A 62 -3.72 8.57 -6.77
N PRO A 63 -3.58 9.87 -6.44
CA PRO A 63 -2.75 10.31 -5.32
C PRO A 63 -3.14 9.70 -3.97
N ALA A 64 -4.42 9.34 -3.79
CA ALA A 64 -4.90 8.72 -2.56
C ALA A 64 -4.32 7.31 -2.32
N ASN A 65 -3.93 6.61 -3.38
CA ASN A 65 -3.38 5.27 -3.28
C ASN A 65 -1.87 5.27 -2.97
N GLN A 66 -1.19 6.40 -3.15
CA GLN A 66 0.23 6.60 -2.81
C GLN A 66 1.13 5.48 -3.38
N ILE A 67 0.89 5.10 -4.63
CA ILE A 67 1.67 4.10 -5.37
C ILE A 67 2.78 4.78 -6.16
N ASN A 68 2.46 5.92 -6.77
CA ASN A 68 3.33 6.69 -7.63
C ASN A 68 3.66 8.06 -6.99
N ASN A 69 4.95 8.40 -7.01
CA ASN A 69 5.56 9.67 -6.65
C ASN A 69 6.83 9.89 -7.51
N LEU A 70 6.84 9.35 -8.74
CA LEU A 70 7.93 9.54 -9.69
C LEU A 70 7.82 10.89 -10.38
N ASP A 71 8.97 11.50 -10.63
CA ASP A 71 9.16 12.74 -11.40
C ASP A 71 10.41 12.53 -12.26
N LEU A 72 10.20 11.77 -13.33
CA LEU A 72 11.19 11.33 -14.30
C LEU A 72 11.56 12.46 -15.27
N ASP A 73 10.61 13.34 -15.60
CA ASP A 73 10.87 14.53 -16.43
C ASP A 73 11.45 15.73 -15.64
N LYS A 74 11.42 15.65 -14.30
CA LYS A 74 12.00 16.64 -13.35
C LYS A 74 11.27 17.98 -13.37
N ASP A 75 9.98 17.99 -13.66
CA ASP A 75 9.14 19.19 -13.63
C ASP A 75 8.59 19.53 -12.23
N GLY A 76 8.82 18.66 -11.24
CA GLY A 76 8.38 18.80 -9.86
C GLY A 76 6.98 18.25 -9.59
N ASN A 77 6.30 17.72 -10.60
CA ASN A 77 5.03 17.03 -10.50
C ASN A 77 5.22 15.51 -10.63
N ILE A 78 4.27 14.77 -10.07
CA ILE A 78 4.23 13.32 -10.20
C ILE A 78 3.84 13.00 -11.64
N ASP A 79 4.64 12.20 -12.33
CA ASP A 79 4.41 11.78 -13.71
C ASP A 79 3.22 10.82 -13.86
N TYR A 80 2.62 10.82 -15.05
CA TYR A 80 1.56 9.90 -15.39
C TYR A 80 2.12 8.56 -15.85
N LEU A 81 1.75 7.48 -15.19
CA LEU A 81 2.15 6.13 -15.56
C LEU A 81 1.05 5.42 -16.33
N LYS A 82 1.37 5.01 -17.56
CA LYS A 82 0.53 4.16 -18.40
C LYS A 82 0.63 2.71 -17.97
N VAL A 83 -0.46 1.98 -18.10
CA VAL A 83 -0.44 0.51 -18.05
C VAL A 83 -0.66 0.01 -19.47
N GLN A 84 0.31 -0.71 -19.99
CA GLN A 84 0.21 -1.31 -21.31
C GLN A 84 0.26 -2.83 -21.20
N GLU A 85 -0.61 -3.51 -21.91
CA GLU A 85 -0.51 -4.94 -22.09
C GLU A 85 0.58 -5.26 -23.12
N ALA A 86 1.61 -5.97 -22.65
CA ALA A 86 2.79 -6.30 -23.44
C ALA A 86 2.68 -7.69 -24.08
N ASP A 87 2.02 -8.61 -23.39
CA ASP A 87 1.80 -10.00 -23.80
C ASP A 87 0.66 -10.58 -22.95
N ASN A 88 0.30 -11.84 -23.20
CA ASN A 88 -0.71 -12.56 -22.43
C ASN A 88 -0.40 -12.53 -20.93
N ASN A 89 -1.34 -11.98 -20.16
CA ASN A 89 -1.25 -11.81 -18.70
C ASN A 89 -0.04 -10.97 -18.22
N LYS A 90 0.56 -10.18 -19.11
CA LYS A 90 1.72 -9.33 -18.80
C LYS A 90 1.41 -7.87 -19.04
N LEU A 91 1.59 -7.07 -17.99
CA LEU A 91 1.43 -5.62 -18.03
C LEU A 91 2.76 -4.93 -17.79
N ASN A 92 3.02 -3.86 -18.52
CA ASN A 92 4.11 -2.93 -18.27
C ASN A 92 3.55 -1.61 -17.76
N ILE A 93 4.16 -1.10 -16.69
CA ILE A 93 3.95 0.25 -16.18
C ILE A 93 5.01 1.14 -16.82
N ILE A 94 4.58 2.10 -17.63
CA ILE A 94 5.42 2.89 -18.52
C ILE A 94 5.17 4.38 -18.27
N ASP A 95 6.23 5.17 -18.29
CA ASP A 95 6.14 6.62 -18.41
C ASP A 95 6.67 7.06 -19.78
N ASP A 96 5.96 7.98 -20.43
CA ASP A 96 6.46 8.70 -21.60
C ASP A 96 7.13 9.98 -21.12
N VAL A 97 8.37 9.91 -20.66
CA VAL A 97 9.17 11.05 -20.15
C VAL A 97 9.23 12.20 -21.16
N SER A 98 9.17 11.88 -22.45
CA SER A 98 9.01 12.88 -23.52
C SER A 98 8.35 12.26 -24.75
N ASN A 99 8.09 13.06 -25.78
CA ASN A 99 7.50 12.60 -27.06
C ASN A 99 8.27 11.46 -27.76
N SER A 100 9.55 11.27 -27.45
CA SER A 100 10.41 10.25 -28.09
C SER A 100 11.06 9.29 -27.10
N GLN A 101 10.81 9.45 -25.80
CA GLN A 101 11.44 8.64 -24.76
C GLN A 101 10.38 8.09 -23.82
N SER A 102 10.31 6.77 -23.76
CA SER A 102 9.48 6.04 -22.82
C SER A 102 10.35 5.14 -21.94
N VAL A 103 10.03 5.06 -20.65
CA VAL A 103 10.75 4.22 -19.69
C VAL A 103 9.79 3.26 -19.00
N THR A 104 10.22 2.01 -18.83
CA THR A 104 9.44 1.03 -18.07
C THR A 104 9.82 1.11 -16.59
N VAL A 105 8.84 1.40 -15.75
CA VAL A 105 8.96 1.53 -14.31
C VAL A 105 8.86 0.17 -13.62
N ALA A 106 7.92 -0.66 -14.05
CA ALA A 106 7.72 -2.00 -13.52
C ALA A 106 7.02 -2.90 -14.54
N SER A 107 7.22 -4.20 -14.42
CA SER A 107 6.50 -5.23 -15.18
C SER A 107 5.74 -6.14 -14.22
N VAL A 108 4.49 -6.42 -14.54
CA VAL A 108 3.58 -7.31 -13.80
C VAL A 108 3.31 -8.52 -14.69
N ASN A 109 3.46 -9.71 -14.13
CA ASN A 109 3.18 -10.96 -14.81
C ASN A 109 2.28 -11.82 -13.91
N ILE A 110 1.15 -12.27 -14.45
CA ILE A 110 0.19 -13.12 -13.76
C ILE A 110 0.15 -14.46 -14.47
N GLN A 111 0.62 -15.52 -13.82
CA GLN A 111 0.71 -16.85 -14.44
C GLN A 111 -0.26 -17.82 -13.78
N PRO A 112 -1.36 -18.20 -14.45
CA PRO A 112 -2.20 -19.32 -14.01
C PRO A 112 -1.37 -20.59 -13.87
N THR A 113 -1.48 -21.24 -12.72
CA THR A 113 -0.88 -22.55 -12.46
C THR A 113 -1.90 -23.62 -12.82
N GLY A 114 -1.66 -24.35 -13.92
CA GLY A 114 -2.63 -25.26 -14.54
C GLY A 114 -3.20 -26.38 -13.64
N ASN A 115 -2.55 -26.70 -12.53
CA ASN A 115 -2.90 -27.86 -11.71
C ASN A 115 -3.71 -27.53 -10.44
N ASN A 116 -3.68 -26.28 -9.97
CA ASN A 116 -4.10 -25.96 -8.59
C ASN A 116 -5.16 -24.85 -8.47
N ASN A 117 -5.75 -24.40 -9.58
CA ASN A 117 -6.68 -23.26 -9.56
C ASN A 117 -6.09 -22.03 -8.84
N THR A 118 -4.77 -21.85 -8.98
CA THR A 118 -4.00 -20.72 -8.46
C THR A 118 -3.35 -19.95 -9.60
N ALA A 119 -2.92 -18.72 -9.33
CA ALA A 119 -2.05 -17.96 -10.20
C ALA A 119 -0.91 -17.32 -9.40
N ASN A 120 0.27 -17.26 -10.00
CA ASN A 120 1.43 -16.57 -9.47
C ASN A 120 1.43 -15.13 -9.97
N LEU A 121 1.59 -14.18 -9.06
CA LEU A 121 1.82 -12.77 -9.36
C LEU A 121 3.29 -12.45 -9.14
N ASP A 122 3.95 -12.07 -10.21
CA ASP A 122 5.32 -11.59 -10.25
C ASP A 122 5.31 -10.11 -10.65
N ILE A 123 5.89 -9.25 -9.81
CA ILE A 123 6.12 -7.85 -10.14
C ILE A 123 7.60 -7.55 -10.04
N GLN A 124 8.16 -7.09 -11.13
CA GLN A 124 9.57 -6.70 -11.24
C GLN A 124 9.64 -5.18 -11.41
N GLY A 125 10.15 -4.50 -10.38
CA GLY A 125 10.41 -3.07 -10.43
C GLY A 125 11.75 -2.77 -11.08
N ASN A 126 11.84 -1.66 -11.81
CA ASN A 126 13.12 -1.12 -12.27
C ASN A 126 13.89 -0.53 -11.07
N PRO A 127 15.12 -1.00 -10.79
CA PRO A 127 15.88 -0.57 -9.61
C PRO A 127 16.09 0.95 -9.51
N THR A 128 16.14 1.65 -10.64
CA THR A 128 16.32 3.11 -10.69
C THR A 128 15.12 3.87 -10.12
N TYR A 129 13.91 3.35 -10.31
CA TYR A 129 12.65 4.05 -9.98
C TYR A 129 11.95 3.48 -8.75
N VAL A 130 12.13 2.18 -8.51
CA VAL A 130 11.51 1.46 -7.39
C VAL A 130 12.51 1.28 -6.25
N GLY A 131 13.81 1.39 -6.50
CA GLY A 131 14.91 1.07 -5.57
C GLY A 131 15.45 -0.36 -5.76
N TYR A 132 16.62 -0.63 -5.19
CA TYR A 132 17.33 -1.87 -5.40
C TYR A 132 16.63 -3.10 -4.79
N ASN A 133 16.67 -4.23 -5.51
CA ASN A 133 16.10 -5.52 -5.08
C ASN A 133 14.59 -5.47 -4.73
N ASN A 134 13.84 -4.57 -5.37
CA ASN A 134 12.41 -4.40 -5.14
C ASN A 134 11.60 -5.19 -6.17
N TYR A 135 11.23 -6.41 -5.78
CA TYR A 135 10.33 -7.29 -6.50
C TYR A 135 9.24 -7.82 -5.55
N TYR A 136 8.10 -8.20 -6.12
CA TYR A 136 7.02 -8.86 -5.40
C TYR A 136 6.71 -10.20 -6.05
N HIS A 137 6.60 -11.24 -5.24
CA HIS A 137 6.15 -12.55 -5.67
C HIS A 137 5.12 -13.08 -4.68
N SER A 138 3.99 -13.57 -5.19
CA SER A 138 2.99 -14.25 -4.38
C SER A 138 2.11 -15.17 -5.23
N SER A 139 1.44 -16.12 -4.59
CA SER A 139 0.51 -17.04 -5.25
C SER A 139 -0.85 -16.94 -4.57
N PHE A 140 -1.92 -16.83 -5.37
CA PHE A 140 -3.30 -16.71 -4.89
C PHE A 140 -4.24 -17.60 -5.71
N GLY A 141 -5.49 -17.74 -5.25
CA GLY A 141 -6.51 -18.42 -6.04
C GLY A 141 -6.83 -17.64 -7.32
N LEU A 142 -7.26 -18.32 -8.40
CA LEU A 142 -7.65 -17.65 -9.65
C LEU A 142 -8.75 -16.59 -9.42
N THR A 143 -9.67 -16.85 -8.49
CA THR A 143 -10.77 -15.93 -8.13
C THR A 143 -10.31 -14.69 -7.36
N ASP A 144 -9.10 -14.70 -6.79
CA ASP A 144 -8.54 -13.57 -6.07
C ASP A 144 -7.95 -12.51 -7.01
N PHE A 145 -7.75 -12.86 -8.29
CA PHE A 145 -7.31 -11.96 -9.34
C PHE A 145 -8.48 -11.54 -10.21
N LEU A 146 -9.13 -10.43 -9.86
CA LEU A 146 -10.23 -9.91 -10.69
C LEU A 146 -9.76 -9.62 -12.13
N ILE A 147 -8.51 -9.16 -12.28
CA ILE A 147 -7.91 -8.85 -13.59
C ILE A 147 -7.71 -10.09 -14.46
N LEU A 148 -7.62 -11.28 -13.85
CA LEU A 148 -7.46 -12.50 -14.62
C LEU A 148 -8.73 -12.83 -15.41
N SER A 149 -9.90 -12.39 -14.93
CA SER A 149 -11.15 -12.52 -15.68
C SER A 149 -11.15 -11.71 -16.98
N TYR A 150 -10.36 -10.62 -17.05
CA TYR A 150 -10.11 -9.87 -18.27
C TYR A 150 -9.19 -10.67 -19.20
N PHE A 151 -8.01 -11.11 -18.74
CA PHE A 151 -7.03 -11.82 -19.59
C PHE A 151 -7.51 -13.16 -20.16
N LEU A 152 -8.42 -13.85 -19.46
CA LEU A 152 -8.93 -15.15 -19.91
C LEU A 152 -10.00 -15.03 -21.01
N ARG A 153 -10.50 -13.82 -21.29
CA ARG A 153 -11.48 -13.59 -22.36
C ARG A 153 -10.74 -13.18 -23.63
N PRO A 154 -11.25 -13.50 -24.83
CA PRO A 154 -10.73 -12.89 -26.04
C PRO A 154 -10.89 -11.36 -25.97
N HIS A 155 -9.78 -10.63 -26.01
CA HIS A 155 -9.75 -9.17 -26.10
C HIS A 155 -8.53 -8.73 -26.92
N SER A 156 -8.54 -7.47 -27.36
CA SER A 156 -7.35 -6.83 -27.90
C SER A 156 -6.45 -6.36 -26.76
N TYR A 157 -5.13 -6.34 -26.97
CA TYR A 157 -4.22 -5.82 -25.97
C TYR A 157 -4.56 -4.38 -25.59
N TYR A 158 -4.62 -4.12 -24.28
CA TYR A 158 -4.86 -2.78 -23.79
C TYR A 158 -3.63 -1.90 -24.03
N VAL A 159 -3.81 -0.88 -24.87
CA VAL A 159 -2.84 0.18 -25.08
C VAL A 159 -3.53 1.52 -24.83
N PRO A 160 -3.13 2.27 -23.80
CA PRO A 160 -3.73 3.56 -23.50
C PRO A 160 -3.43 4.56 -24.62
N VAL A 161 -4.41 5.39 -24.96
CA VAL A 161 -4.28 6.47 -25.97
C VAL A 161 -3.51 7.68 -25.45
N TYR A 162 -3.14 7.67 -24.17
CA TYR A 162 -2.42 8.75 -23.51
C TYR A 162 -0.94 8.70 -23.86
N HIS A 163 -0.33 9.88 -23.91
CA HIS A 163 1.08 10.05 -24.18
C HIS A 163 1.60 11.32 -23.49
N TYR A 164 2.89 11.59 -23.60
CA TYR A 164 3.48 12.83 -23.08
C TYR A 164 2.65 14.06 -23.51
N GLY A 165 2.20 14.86 -22.53
CA GLY A 165 1.37 16.04 -22.76
C GLY A 165 -0.12 15.78 -23.03
N TYR A 166 -0.56 14.55 -23.23
CA TYR A 166 -1.98 14.19 -23.43
C TYR A 166 -2.43 13.13 -22.42
N TYR A 167 -3.09 13.60 -21.37
CA TYR A 167 -3.43 12.80 -20.19
C TYR A 167 -4.94 12.67 -20.00
N PRO A 168 -5.41 11.63 -19.28
CA PRO A 168 -6.83 11.47 -18.97
C PRO A 168 -7.39 12.61 -18.13
N HIS A 169 -8.70 12.87 -18.24
CA HIS A 169 -9.39 13.85 -17.39
C HIS A 169 -9.35 13.53 -15.89
N TYR A 170 -9.20 12.26 -15.50
CA TYR A 170 -9.07 11.88 -14.08
C TYR A 170 -7.66 12.11 -13.53
N TYR A 171 -6.66 12.28 -14.40
CA TYR A 171 -5.30 12.57 -13.97
C TYR A 171 -5.21 14.03 -13.55
N THR A 172 -4.64 14.27 -12.38
CA THR A 172 -4.38 15.61 -11.86
C THR A 172 -2.89 15.72 -11.59
N ARG A 173 -2.25 16.76 -12.14
CA ARG A 173 -0.86 17.07 -11.82
C ARG A 173 -0.76 17.45 -10.34
N THR A 174 -0.15 16.57 -9.56
CA THR A 174 0.15 16.78 -8.14
C THR A 174 1.64 16.87 -7.96
N ARG A 175 2.11 17.70 -7.03
CA ARG A 175 3.54 17.80 -6.74
C ARG A 175 4.07 16.52 -6.12
N THR A 176 5.34 16.22 -6.43
CA THR A 176 6.06 15.21 -5.66
C THR A 176 6.17 15.62 -4.20
N TYR A 177 6.22 14.62 -3.32
CA TYR A 177 6.46 14.84 -1.91
C TYR A 177 7.75 14.14 -1.47
N THR A 178 8.44 14.77 -0.53
CA THR A 178 9.78 14.37 -0.07
C THR A 178 9.76 13.15 0.83
N THR A 179 8.66 12.90 1.54
CA THR A 179 8.51 11.75 2.46
C THR A 179 7.82 10.56 1.78
N PHE A 180 8.14 10.27 0.52
CA PHE A 180 7.69 9.03 -0.10
C PHE A 180 8.59 7.88 0.36
N ARG A 181 7.98 6.86 0.96
CA ARG A 181 8.67 5.63 1.33
C ARG A 181 7.93 4.46 0.69
N PRO A 182 8.51 3.84 -0.36
CA PRO A 182 7.99 2.59 -0.87
C PRO A 182 7.93 1.58 0.28
N THR A 183 6.83 0.86 0.37
CA THR A 183 6.66 -0.21 1.38
C THR A 183 7.45 -1.48 1.01
N THR A 184 8.45 -1.38 0.14
CA THR A 184 9.13 -2.46 -0.61
C THR A 184 9.94 -3.46 0.22
N SER A 185 9.67 -3.58 1.52
CA SER A 185 10.20 -4.70 2.29
C SER A 185 9.57 -6.01 1.80
N SER A 186 10.42 -6.96 1.42
CA SER A 186 10.11 -8.38 1.16
C SER A 186 9.48 -9.10 2.36
N TYR A 187 9.35 -8.43 3.51
CA TYR A 187 8.67 -8.89 4.72
C TYR A 187 7.16 -8.54 4.77
N MET A 188 6.51 -8.27 3.64
CA MET A 188 5.05 -8.10 3.57
C MET A 188 4.32 -9.32 2.99
N SER A 189 4.96 -10.49 3.00
CA SER A 189 4.23 -11.75 2.85
C SER A 189 3.55 -12.11 4.17
N SER A 190 2.24 -12.34 4.12
CA SER A 190 1.33 -12.79 5.22
C SER A 190 0.65 -11.75 6.12
N ARG A 191 0.17 -10.62 5.57
CA ARG A 191 -1.08 -10.05 6.11
C ARG A 191 -2.29 -10.64 5.39
N SER A 192 -2.52 -11.94 5.63
CA SER A 192 -3.89 -12.38 5.81
C SER A 192 -4.50 -11.48 6.89
N SER A 193 -5.78 -11.16 6.79
CA SER A 193 -6.49 -10.39 7.82
C SER A 193 -6.66 -11.25 9.08
N SER A 194 -5.55 -11.60 9.73
CA SER A 194 -5.49 -12.21 11.04
C SER A 194 -5.94 -11.12 12.00
N ARG A 195 -7.27 -11.01 12.18
CA ARG A 195 -7.85 -10.33 13.33
C ARG A 195 -7.35 -11.11 14.56
N SER A 196 -6.22 -10.72 15.11
CA SER A 196 -5.79 -11.23 16.40
C SER A 196 -6.87 -10.83 17.40
N SER A 197 -7.47 -11.82 18.04
CA SER A 197 -8.34 -11.56 19.18
C SER A 197 -7.49 -10.87 20.24
N LEU A 198 -7.81 -9.62 20.56
CA LEU A 198 -7.24 -8.94 21.72
C LEU A 198 -7.56 -9.78 22.96
N SER A 199 -6.54 -10.21 23.70
CA SER A 199 -6.73 -10.98 24.93
C SER A 199 -7.45 -10.17 26.01
N GLN A 200 -7.43 -8.84 25.91
CA GLN A 200 -8.11 -7.91 26.80
C GLN A 200 -8.59 -6.65 26.06
N PRO A 201 -9.74 -6.69 25.34
CA PRO A 201 -10.28 -5.52 24.68
C PRO A 201 -10.84 -4.52 25.71
N THR A 202 -10.56 -3.24 25.51
CA THR A 202 -11.11 -2.15 26.33
C THR A 202 -12.65 -2.10 26.20
N ARG A 203 -13.31 -1.39 27.14
CA ARG A 203 -14.78 -1.30 27.19
C ARG A 203 -15.38 -0.74 25.88
N SER A 204 -14.67 0.17 25.22
CA SER A 204 -15.05 0.71 23.90
C SER A 204 -14.76 -0.25 22.74
N GLN A 205 -13.74 -1.10 22.84
CA GLN A 205 -13.44 -2.10 21.80
C GLN A 205 -14.42 -3.27 21.81
N ARG A 206 -14.97 -3.63 22.98
CA ARG A 206 -16.03 -4.65 23.12
C ARG A 206 -17.35 -4.24 22.46
N SER A 207 -17.68 -2.96 22.42
CA SER A 207 -18.92 -2.49 21.76
C SER A 207 -18.88 -2.58 20.24
N PHE A 208 -17.71 -2.85 19.65
CA PHE A 208 -17.54 -3.00 18.20
C PHE A 208 -17.34 -4.46 17.75
N SER A 209 -17.15 -5.42 18.66
CA SER A 209 -17.01 -6.84 18.32
C SER A 209 -18.36 -7.55 18.27
N ASN A 210 -18.68 -8.08 17.08
CA ASN A 210 -19.80 -8.96 16.74
C ASN A 210 -21.23 -8.45 17.05
N ARG A 211 -21.81 -7.76 16.06
CA ARG A 211 -23.26 -7.60 15.96
C ARG A 211 -23.87 -8.95 15.57
N SER A 212 -24.66 -9.54 16.45
CA SER A 212 -25.58 -10.63 16.11
C SER A 212 -26.71 -10.08 15.25
N SER A 213 -27.01 -10.75 14.13
CA SER A 213 -27.95 -10.34 13.07
C SER A 213 -29.43 -10.28 13.47
N GLY A 214 -29.75 -10.29 14.77
CA GLY A 214 -31.12 -10.40 15.29
C GLY A 214 -31.57 -9.33 16.29
N SER A 215 -30.77 -8.31 16.60
CA SER A 215 -31.17 -7.28 17.58
C SER A 215 -31.65 -5.99 16.92
N ARG A 216 -32.85 -5.52 17.30
CA ARG A 216 -33.44 -4.25 16.83
C ARG A 216 -32.61 -3.07 17.32
N VAL A 217 -32.25 -2.18 16.40
CA VAL A 217 -31.51 -0.94 16.66
C VAL A 217 -32.31 -0.05 17.61
N ARG A 218 -31.75 0.25 18.79
CA ARG A 218 -32.13 1.46 19.53
C ARG A 218 -31.23 2.58 19.01
N SER A 219 -31.84 3.63 18.46
CA SER A 219 -31.15 4.83 18.00
C SER A 219 -30.49 5.53 19.19
N GLY A 220 -29.27 5.12 19.53
CA GLY A 220 -28.42 5.80 20.51
C GLY A 220 -27.82 7.03 19.85
N GLY A 221 -28.52 8.15 19.97
CA GLY A 221 -28.08 9.46 19.53
C GLY A 221 -26.72 9.82 20.14
N PHE A 222 -25.92 10.53 19.37
CA PHE A 222 -24.72 11.19 19.83
C PHE A 222 -25.10 12.09 21.01
N GLY A 223 -24.70 11.70 22.22
CA GLY A 223 -24.96 12.45 23.42
C GLY A 223 -24.27 13.80 23.36
N SER A 224 -25.05 14.84 23.05
CA SER A 224 -24.71 16.22 23.36
C SER A 224 -24.75 16.38 24.88
N SER A 225 -23.59 16.40 25.52
CA SER A 225 -23.50 16.83 26.92
C SER A 225 -23.73 18.34 26.99
N SER A 226 -24.99 18.74 27.18
CA SER A 226 -25.31 20.10 27.64
C SER A 226 -24.82 20.24 29.08
N SER A 227 -23.83 21.10 29.29
CA SER A 227 -23.40 21.57 30.60
C SER A 227 -24.54 22.34 31.27
N GLY A 228 -25.35 21.65 32.07
CA GLY A 228 -26.29 22.28 33.00
C GLY A 228 -25.57 22.66 34.28
N SER A 229 -25.03 23.88 34.34
CA SER A 229 -24.57 24.46 35.61
C SER A 229 -25.77 25.02 36.36
N SER A 230 -26.13 24.35 37.46
CA SER A 230 -27.12 24.79 38.43
C SER A 230 -26.74 26.15 39.02
N PHE A 231 -27.66 27.09 38.93
CA PHE A 231 -27.64 28.42 39.53
C PHE A 231 -27.91 28.29 41.04
N GLY A 232 -26.83 28.38 41.84
CA GLY A 232 -26.91 28.64 43.28
C GLY A 232 -26.91 30.15 43.52
N SER A 233 -27.99 30.64 44.14
CA SER A 233 -28.19 32.02 44.57
C SER A 233 -27.13 32.48 45.58
N GLY A 234 -26.42 33.57 45.27
CA GLY A 234 -25.53 34.26 46.20
C GLY A 234 -25.40 35.73 45.83
N ARG A 235 -25.99 36.60 46.64
CA ARG A 235 -25.93 38.07 46.54
C ARG A 235 -24.54 38.57 46.94
N SER A 236 -23.93 39.48 46.16
CA SER A 236 -23.32 40.73 46.68
C SER A 236 -22.77 41.62 45.56
N SER A 237 -23.26 42.87 45.58
CA SER A 237 -22.62 44.16 45.27
C SER A 237 -21.36 44.22 44.38
N GLY A 238 -21.39 45.09 43.35
CA GLY A 238 -20.15 45.65 42.80
C GLY A 238 -20.23 46.30 41.42
N SER A 239 -20.94 47.42 41.31
CA SER A 239 -20.59 48.64 40.57
C SER A 239 -19.67 48.63 39.32
N ARG A 240 -20.18 49.28 38.25
CA ARG A 240 -19.47 50.09 37.20
C ARG A 240 -18.67 49.26 36.17
N SER A 241 -18.54 49.54 34.88
CA SER A 241 -18.88 50.61 33.90
C SER A 241 -18.50 49.97 32.54
N GLY A 242 -19.28 50.01 31.45
CA GLY A 242 -19.50 51.19 30.61
C GLY A 242 -18.38 51.46 29.60
N PHE A 243 -18.17 50.59 28.58
CA PHE A 243 -17.44 50.86 27.32
C PHE A 243 -17.92 49.80 26.30
N GLY A 244 -18.15 50.02 25.00
CA GLY A 244 -17.94 51.12 24.07
C GLY A 244 -18.42 50.58 22.70
N ARG A 245 -18.98 51.47 21.88
CA ARG A 245 -19.89 51.18 20.75
C ARG A 245 -19.23 50.55 19.52
N SER A 246 -20.05 49.77 18.82
CA SER A 246 -19.84 49.15 17.51
C SER A 246 -20.22 50.10 16.36
N ARG A 247 -19.44 50.05 15.27
CA ARG A 247 -19.76 50.18 13.81
C ARG A 247 -20.57 51.41 13.38
N GLY A 248 -20.09 52.27 12.48
CA GLY A 248 -19.51 51.96 11.16
C GLY A 248 -20.47 52.49 10.10
N GLY A 249 -20.37 53.79 9.80
CA GLY A 249 -21.29 54.51 8.91
C GLY A 249 -20.99 54.30 7.43
N PHE A 250 -22.05 54.04 6.66
CA PHE A 250 -22.09 54.10 5.21
C PHE A 250 -22.11 55.57 4.75
N GLY A 251 -21.30 55.90 3.75
CA GLY A 251 -21.24 57.24 3.15
C GLY A 251 -20.99 57.17 1.64
N HIS A 252 -21.96 57.65 0.88
CA HIS A 252 -21.95 57.94 -0.55
C HIS A 252 -20.81 58.87 -1.00
N ARG A 253 -20.32 58.66 -2.23
CA ARG A 253 -20.04 59.69 -3.27
C ARG A 253 -20.21 59.00 -4.64
N ARG A 254 -21.22 59.41 -5.42
CA ARG A 254 -21.16 60.35 -6.55
C ARG A 254 -20.35 59.81 -7.72
#